data_AF-A0A2J8TBJ8-F1
#
_entry.id   AF-A0A2J8TBJ8-F1
#
_cell.length_a   1.000
_cell.length_b   1.000
_cell.length_c   1.000
_cell.angle_alpha   90.00
_cell.angle_beta   90.00
_cell.angle_gamma   90.00
#
_symmetry.space_group_name_H-M   'P 1'
#
loop_
_entity.id
_entity.type
_entity.pdbx_description
1 polymer ?
#
loop_
_entity_poly.entity_id
_entity_poly.type
_entity_poly.pdbx_seq_one_letter_code
_entity_poly.pdbx_strand_id
1 'polypeptide(L)'
;VSIEDPFDQDDWAAWSKFTANVGIQIVGDDLTVTNPKRIERAVEEKACNCLLLKVNQIGSVTEAIQASRLVPRAVLNVWLNTTSS
;
A
#
# COMPACT_ATOMS: atom_id res chain seq x y z
N VAL A 1 10.42 -11.15 -7.17
CA VAL A 1 9.15 -11.80 -6.76
C VAL A 1 8.49 -10.87 -5.77
N SER A 2 7.27 -10.43 -6.04
CA SER A 2 6.43 -9.63 -5.15
C SER A 2 5.18 -10.43 -4.77
N ILE A 3 4.62 -10.17 -3.60
CA ILE A 3 3.34 -10.73 -3.16
C ILE A 3 2.34 -9.58 -3.02
N GLU A 4 1.15 -9.77 -3.55
CA GLU A 4 0.02 -8.86 -3.44
C GLU A 4 -1.00 -9.45 -2.47
N ASP A 5 -1.52 -8.63 -1.55
CA ASP A 5 -2.55 -8.97 -0.56
C ASP A 5 -2.46 -10.39 0.05
N PRO A 6 -1.36 -10.70 0.79
CA PRO A 6 -1.17 -12.01 1.42
C PRO A 6 -2.18 -12.34 2.52
N PHE A 7 -2.84 -11.34 3.11
CA PHE A 7 -3.82 -11.48 4.18
C PHE A 7 -5.00 -10.54 3.97
N ASP A 8 -6.01 -10.68 4.83
CA ASP A 8 -7.18 -9.81 4.86
C ASP A 8 -6.81 -8.34 5.12
N GLN A 9 -7.59 -7.41 4.59
CA GLN A 9 -7.43 -5.95 4.71
C GLN A 9 -7.52 -5.42 6.15
N ASP A 10 -8.06 -6.21 7.08
CA ASP A 10 -8.20 -5.83 8.48
C ASP A 10 -7.24 -6.59 9.41
N ASP A 11 -6.40 -7.51 8.90
CA ASP A 11 -5.47 -8.31 9.70
C ASP A 11 -4.06 -7.69 9.81
N TRP A 12 -4.00 -6.44 10.26
CA TRP A 12 -2.77 -5.64 10.34
C TRP A 12 -1.61 -6.34 11.06
N ALA A 13 -1.91 -7.11 12.11
CA ALA A 13 -0.90 -7.84 12.88
C ALA A 13 -0.21 -8.93 12.05
N ALA A 14 -0.96 -9.66 11.22
CA ALA A 14 -0.40 -10.65 10.31
C ALA A 14 0.47 -10.00 9.25
N TRP A 15 0.03 -8.89 8.66
CA TRP A 15 0.77 -8.10 7.69
C TRP A 15 2.12 -7.62 8.24
N SER A 16 2.13 -6.92 9.39
CA SER A 16 3.37 -6.41 10.01
C SER A 16 4.33 -7.54 10.38
N LYS A 17 3.80 -8.64 10.92
CA LYS A 17 4.61 -9.81 11.27
C LYS A 17 5.21 -10.47 10.02
N PHE A 18 4.45 -10.57 8.94
CA PHE A 18 4.94 -11.14 7.70
C PHE A 18 5.98 -10.23 7.04
N THR A 19 5.70 -8.94 6.91
CA THR A 19 6.64 -7.95 6.38
C THR A 19 7.94 -7.86 7.18
N ALA A 20 7.89 -8.04 8.50
CA ALA A 20 9.09 -8.11 9.34
C ALA A 20 9.92 -9.39 9.13
N ASN A 21 9.29 -10.51 8.75
CA ASN A 21 9.96 -11.80 8.59
C ASN A 21 10.42 -12.06 7.15
N VAL A 22 9.88 -11.35 6.16
CA VAL A 22 10.13 -11.62 4.75
C VAL A 22 10.72 -10.39 4.05
N GLY A 23 11.90 -10.54 3.46
CA GLY A 23 12.61 -9.48 2.73
C GLY A 23 12.15 -9.27 1.28
N ILE A 24 10.91 -9.62 0.95
CA ILE A 24 10.35 -9.48 -0.41
C ILE A 24 9.39 -8.30 -0.48
N GLN A 25 9.05 -7.85 -1.68
CA GLN A 25 8.04 -6.80 -1.85
C GLN A 25 6.64 -7.34 -1.52
N ILE A 26 5.95 -6.67 -0.60
CA ILE A 26 4.58 -6.90 -0.19
C ILE A 26 3.78 -5.67 -0.59
N VAL A 27 2.88 -5.89 -1.54
CA VAL A 27 2.03 -4.90 -2.18
C VAL A 27 0.68 -4.92 -1.48
N GLY A 28 0.30 -3.78 -0.88
CA GLY A 28 -1.03 -3.59 -0.31
C GLY A 28 -1.95 -2.83 -1.26
N ASP A 29 -2.90 -3.53 -1.87
CA ASP A 29 -3.95 -2.96 -2.71
C ASP A 29 -5.23 -2.77 -1.89
N ASP A 30 -5.86 -3.87 -1.47
CA ASP A 30 -7.08 -3.85 -0.65
C ASP A 30 -6.80 -3.37 0.79
N LEU A 31 -5.59 -3.58 1.30
CA LEU A 31 -5.20 -3.08 2.64
C LEU A 31 -5.37 -1.56 2.73
N THR A 32 -4.98 -0.84 1.67
CA THR A 32 -4.97 0.61 1.68
C THR A 32 -6.20 1.22 1.05
N VAL A 33 -6.90 0.51 0.15
CA VAL A 33 -8.05 1.01 -0.65
C VAL A 33 -7.84 2.43 -1.19
N THR A 34 -6.58 2.78 -1.44
CA THR A 34 -6.15 4.13 -1.80
C THR A 34 -6.64 5.24 -0.82
N ASN A 35 -6.91 4.89 0.44
CA ASN A 35 -7.38 5.79 1.49
C ASN A 35 -6.19 6.32 2.34
N PRO A 36 -5.97 7.64 2.38
CA PRO A 36 -4.92 8.29 3.17
C PRO A 36 -4.74 7.77 4.60
N LYS A 37 -5.85 7.57 5.33
CA LYS A 37 -5.81 7.14 6.75
C LYS A 37 -5.28 5.71 6.90
N ARG A 38 -5.65 4.83 5.97
CA ARG A 38 -5.16 3.44 5.95
C ARG A 38 -3.70 3.39 5.51
N ILE A 39 -3.31 4.25 4.58
CA ILE A 39 -1.92 4.40 4.15
C ILE A 39 -1.02 4.84 5.31
N GLU A 40 -1.42 5.88 6.06
CA GLU A 40 -0.69 6.33 7.25
C GLU A 40 -0.53 5.20 8.27
N ARG A 41 -1.62 4.47 8.55
CA ARG A 41 -1.57 3.32 9.45
C ARG A 41 -0.66 2.20 8.93
N ALA A 42 -0.67 1.91 7.62
CA ALA A 42 0.20 0.91 7.02
C ALA A 42 1.69 1.28 7.13
N VAL A 43 2.00 2.58 7.02
CA VAL A 43 3.34 3.14 7.22
C VAL A 43 3.76 3.01 8.70
N GLU A 44 2.89 3.38 9.63
CA GLU A 44 3.15 3.31 11.07
C GLU A 44 3.36 1.87 11.56
N GLU A 45 2.47 0.96 11.17
CA GLU A 45 2.54 -0.44 11.57
C GLU A 45 3.56 -1.25 10.74
N LYS A 46 4.16 -0.65 9.70
CA LYS A 46 5.03 -1.32 8.71
C LYS A 46 4.38 -2.58 8.14
N ALA A 47 3.09 -2.47 7.85
CA ALA A 47 2.27 -3.59 7.40
C ALA A 47 2.67 -4.07 5.99
N CYS A 48 3.08 -3.15 5.10
CA CYS A 48 3.56 -3.45 3.76
C CYS A 48 4.77 -2.57 3.41
N ASN A 49 5.47 -2.90 2.32
CA ASN A 49 6.63 -2.13 1.83
C ASN A 49 6.43 -1.60 0.40
N CYS A 50 5.27 -1.89 -0.20
CA CYS A 50 4.85 -1.36 -1.48
C CYS A 50 3.35 -1.02 -1.44
N LEU A 51 3.00 0.16 -1.94
CA LEU A 51 1.63 0.64 -2.09
C LEU A 51 1.21 0.49 -3.55
N LEU A 52 0.09 -0.16 -3.82
CA LEU A 52 -0.54 -0.09 -5.14
C LEU A 52 -1.51 1.09 -5.16
N LEU A 53 -1.28 2.03 -6.06
CA LEU A 53 -2.03 3.27 -6.15
C LEU A 53 -2.81 3.26 -7.47
N LYS A 54 -4.10 2.92 -7.35
CA LYS A 54 -5.06 2.78 -8.44
C LYS A 54 -5.74 4.12 -8.69
N VAL A 55 -5.39 4.79 -9.79
CA VAL A 55 -5.91 6.14 -10.10
C VAL A 55 -7.42 6.13 -10.33
N ASN A 56 -7.99 5.01 -10.80
CA ASN A 56 -9.42 4.81 -10.96
C ASN A 56 -10.18 4.73 -9.61
N GLN A 57 -9.52 4.32 -8.52
CA GLN A 57 -10.14 4.25 -7.19
C GLN A 57 -10.13 5.60 -6.48
N ILE A 58 -9.08 6.40 -6.66
CA ILE A 58 -8.96 7.70 -6.01
C ILE A 58 -9.68 8.82 -6.77
N GLY A 59 -10.04 8.60 -8.04
CA GLY A 59 -10.86 9.51 -8.85
C GLY A 59 -10.06 10.51 -9.69
N SER A 60 -8.98 11.09 -9.16
CA SER A 60 -8.14 12.04 -9.90
C SER A 60 -6.62 11.81 -9.77
N VAL A 61 -5.88 12.25 -10.78
CA VAL A 61 -4.40 12.22 -10.78
C VAL A 61 -3.83 13.10 -9.66
N THR A 62 -4.49 14.20 -9.32
CA THR A 62 -4.07 15.10 -8.24
C THR A 62 -4.10 14.38 -6.89
N GLU A 63 -5.19 13.67 -6.60
CA GLU A 63 -5.33 12.89 -5.37
C GLU A 63 -4.33 11.73 -5.36
N ALA A 64 -4.09 11.07 -6.50
CA ALA A 64 -3.05 10.04 -6.61
C ALA A 64 -1.65 10.57 -6.23
N ILE A 65 -1.31 11.78 -6.71
CA ILE A 65 -0.05 12.44 -6.35
C ILE A 65 -0.01 12.80 -4.86
N GLN A 66 -1.13 13.26 -4.29
CA GLN A 66 -1.22 13.56 -2.85
C GLN A 66 -1.04 12.29 -2.01
N ALA A 67 -1.72 11.20 -2.34
CA ALA A 67 -1.56 9.92 -1.66
C ALA A 67 -0.12 9.38 -1.75
N SER A 68 0.52 9.51 -2.93
CA SER A 68 1.94 9.18 -3.08
C SER A 68 2.87 10.07 -2.26
N ARG A 69 2.47 11.31 -1.91
CA ARG A 69 3.25 12.23 -1.06
C ARG A 69 3.08 11.94 0.43
N LEU A 70 1.96 11.35 0.85
CA LEU A 70 1.74 10.93 2.23
C LEU A 70 2.65 9.77 2.61
N VAL A 71 2.99 8.92 1.66
CA VAL A 71 3.95 7.85 1.84
C VAL A 71 5.37 8.41 1.81
N PRO A 72 6.15 8.31 2.90
CA PRO A 72 7.56 8.65 2.85
C PRO A 72 8.26 7.68 1.91
N ARG A 73 8.93 8.19 0.87
CA ARG A 73 9.69 7.38 -0.11
C ARG A 73 10.81 6.53 0.51
N ALA A 74 11.19 6.82 1.75
CA ALA A 74 12.14 6.02 2.52
C ALA A 74 11.51 4.75 3.14
N VAL A 75 10.18 4.65 3.17
CA VAL A 75 9.46 3.61 3.93
C VAL A 75 8.68 2.65 3.01
N LEU A 76 8.01 3.15 1.97
CA LEU A 76 7.38 2.29 0.96
C LEU A 76 7.66 2.72 -0.47
N ASN A 77 7.68 1.74 -1.36
CA ASN A 77 7.59 1.93 -2.79
C ASN A 77 6.14 2.23 -3.21
N VAL A 78 5.94 3.01 -4.25
CA VAL A 78 4.59 3.30 -4.79
C VAL A 78 4.51 2.81 -6.23
N TRP A 79 3.57 1.91 -6.50
CA TRP A 79 3.26 1.39 -7.82
C TRP A 79 2.00 2.05 -8.32
N LEU A 80 2.13 2.87 -9.36
CA LEU A 80 0.98 3.49 -10.00
C LEU A 80 0.37 2.50 -10.99
N ASN A 81 -0.90 2.15 -10.77
CA ASN A 81 -1.67 1.34 -11.69
C ASN A 81 -2.72 2.23 -12.39
N THR A 82 -2.67 2.25 -13.72
CA THR A 82 -3.57 3.01 -14.59
C THR A 82 -4.55 2.11 -15.35
N THR A 83 -4.46 0.79 -15.24
CA THR A 83 -5.31 -0.14 -15.98
C THR A 83 -6.55 -0.54 -15.18
N SER A 84 -7.71 -0.29 -15.79
CA SER A 84 -8.98 -0.94 -15.45
C SER A 84 -8.91 -2.39 -15.94
N SER A 85 -8.67 -3.36 -15.06
CA SER A 85 -8.73 -4.79 -15.41
C SER A 85 -9.27 -5.56 -14.22
#